data_AF-A0A950QQF1-F1
#
_entry.id   AF-A0A950QQF1-F1
#
_cell.length_a   1.000
_cell.length_b   1.000
_cell.length_c   1.000
_cell.angle_alpha   90.00
_cell.angle_beta   90.00
_cell.angle_gamma   90.00
#
_symmetry.space_group_name_H-M   'P 1'
#
loop_
_entity.id
_entity.type
_entity.pdbx_description
1 polymer ?
#
loop_
_entity_poly.entity_id
_entity_poly.type
_entity_poly.pdbx_seq_one_letter_code
_entity_poly.pdbx_strand_id
1 'polypeptide(L)'
;MKLNRILPVIIALLLSANLGLAQASGSAASGGSKAASKTAKSSTSKSQKVDINTATKDQLDALPGIGEAYAQKIIDGRPYNAKNDLVRRKIVPQSTYDGIKDQIIAHRAAGSAAAKNGSSKSQ
;
A
#
# COMPACT_ATOMS: atom_id res chain seq x y z
N MET A 1 1.35 -22.73 -36.86
CA MET A 1 0.24 -23.58 -36.33
C MET A 1 0.20 -23.35 -34.82
N LYS A 2 -0.77 -22.72 -34.17
CA LYS A 2 -2.20 -22.55 -34.43
C LYS A 2 -2.64 -21.09 -34.18
N LEU A 3 -3.55 -20.65 -35.04
CA LEU A 3 -4.28 -19.38 -35.04
C LEU A 3 -5.56 -19.46 -34.16
N ASN A 4 -6.19 -18.29 -33.97
CA ASN A 4 -7.57 -17.99 -33.53
C ASN A 4 -7.76 -17.82 -32.01
N ARG A 5 -8.40 -16.74 -31.52
CA ARG A 5 -9.71 -16.22 -31.95
C ARG A 5 -9.82 -14.71 -31.86
N ILE A 6 -10.26 -14.12 -32.96
CA ILE A 6 -10.81 -12.77 -33.13
C ILE A 6 -12.30 -12.89 -32.79
N LEU A 7 -12.86 -12.00 -31.97
CA LEU A 7 -14.28 -11.63 -32.10
C LEU A 7 -14.53 -10.18 -31.59
N PRO A 8 -15.23 -9.33 -32.38
CA PRO A 8 -15.33 -7.88 -32.18
C PRO A 8 -16.73 -7.45 -31.66
N VAL A 9 -16.82 -6.35 -30.89
CA VAL A 9 -18.07 -5.58 -30.63
C VAL A 9 -17.64 -4.17 -30.13
N ILE A 10 -17.47 -3.14 -30.96
CA ILE A 10 -18.44 -2.09 -31.35
C ILE A 10 -19.51 -1.77 -30.28
N ILE A 11 -19.41 -0.59 -29.65
CA ILE A 11 -20.49 0.33 -29.22
C ILE A 11 -19.74 1.62 -28.81
N ALA A 12 -19.53 2.60 -29.70
CA ALA A 12 -20.48 3.59 -30.20
C ALA A 12 -21.18 4.37 -29.06
N LEU A 13 -20.75 5.63 -28.94
CA LEU A 13 -21.59 6.80 -28.63
C LEU A 13 -22.31 6.81 -27.27
N LEU A 14 -21.96 7.78 -26.40
CA LEU A 14 -22.97 8.68 -25.82
C LEU A 14 -22.31 9.89 -25.16
N LEU A 15 -22.54 11.01 -25.84
CA LEU A 15 -22.35 12.40 -25.50
C LEU A 15 -23.11 12.78 -24.21
N SER A 16 -22.47 13.41 -23.24
CA SER A 16 -23.15 14.36 -22.34
C SER A 16 -22.16 15.32 -21.69
N ALA A 17 -22.17 16.56 -22.16
CA ALA A 17 -21.59 17.70 -21.49
C ALA A 17 -22.37 17.99 -20.20
N ASN A 18 -21.68 18.02 -19.05
CA ASN A 18 -22.24 18.58 -17.83
C ASN A 18 -21.87 20.06 -17.75
N LEU A 19 -22.80 20.91 -18.20
CA LEU A 19 -22.81 22.35 -17.94
C LEU A 19 -23.58 22.58 -16.63
N GLY A 20 -22.86 22.52 -15.51
CA GLY A 20 -23.39 22.86 -14.19
C GLY A 20 -23.18 24.33 -13.86
N LEU A 21 -24.21 25.14 -14.08
CA LEU A 21 -24.35 26.49 -13.52
C LEU A 21 -24.88 26.36 -12.09
N ALA A 22 -24.07 26.66 -11.07
CA ALA A 22 -24.55 26.81 -9.70
C ALA A 22 -23.74 27.88 -8.94
N GLN A 23 -24.30 29.09 -8.99
CA GLN A 23 -24.43 30.08 -7.92
C GLN A 23 -23.25 30.37 -6.99
N ALA A 24 -22.78 31.62 -7.11
CA ALA A 24 -22.09 32.36 -6.09
C ALA A 24 -22.98 32.60 -4.86
N SER A 25 -22.45 32.35 -3.67
CA SER A 25 -22.63 33.17 -2.46
C SER A 25 -21.72 32.62 -1.35
N GLY A 26 -20.80 33.45 -0.87
CA GLY A 26 -20.00 33.12 0.32
C GLY A 26 -18.56 33.63 0.30
N SER A 27 -18.35 34.93 0.06
CA SER A 27 -17.10 35.60 0.42
C SER A 27 -17.34 36.41 1.68
N ALA A 28 -16.64 36.08 2.77
CA ALA A 28 -15.95 37.00 3.67
C ALA A 28 -15.80 36.43 5.09
N ALA A 29 -14.61 35.93 5.41
CA ALA A 29 -13.99 36.17 6.72
C ALA A 29 -12.47 36.14 6.55
N SER A 30 -11.88 37.31 6.74
CA SER A 30 -10.45 37.62 6.68
C SER A 30 -9.80 37.46 8.06
N GLY A 31 -8.49 37.21 8.06
CA GLY A 31 -7.58 37.37 9.20
C GLY A 31 -7.25 36.03 9.88
N GLY A 32 -6.01 35.56 9.96
CA GLY A 32 -4.73 36.24 9.86
C GLY A 32 -3.91 35.91 11.11
N SER A 33 -2.69 35.42 10.88
CA SER A 33 -1.54 35.37 11.81
C SER A 33 -1.35 34.18 12.77
N LYS A 34 -0.31 33.40 12.40
CA LYS A 34 0.99 33.31 13.13
C LYS A 34 1.22 32.09 14.03
N ALA A 35 1.90 31.13 13.42
CA ALA A 35 3.17 30.50 13.86
C ALA A 35 3.30 29.98 15.30
N ALA A 36 3.50 28.66 15.42
CA ALA A 36 4.69 28.03 16.01
C ALA A 36 4.52 26.49 15.93
N SER A 37 5.20 25.77 15.02
CA SER A 37 6.59 25.29 15.11
C SER A 37 6.76 23.96 15.88
N LYS A 38 7.37 23.00 15.15
CA LYS A 38 8.06 21.77 15.60
C LYS A 38 7.14 20.58 15.93
N THR A 39 7.04 19.56 15.08
CA THR A 39 8.18 18.74 14.68
C THR A 39 7.93 18.12 13.32
N ALA A 40 8.50 18.74 12.28
CA ALA A 40 8.87 18.02 11.08
C ALA A 40 9.91 16.98 11.50
N LYS A 41 9.47 15.75 11.76
CA LYS A 41 10.38 14.63 11.98
C LYS A 41 11.09 14.40 10.66
N SER A 42 12.28 14.97 10.58
CA SER A 42 13.32 14.61 9.62
C SER A 42 13.25 13.10 9.41
N SER A 43 12.99 12.71 8.18
CA SER A 43 13.42 11.42 7.72
C SER A 43 13.90 11.60 6.30
N THR A 44 15.17 12.02 6.23
CA THR A 44 16.19 11.39 5.39
C THR A 44 15.61 10.67 4.20
N SER A 45 15.74 11.27 3.02
CA SER A 45 15.68 10.65 1.69
C SER A 45 15.42 9.15 1.74
N LYS A 46 14.19 8.77 2.05
CA LYS A 46 13.79 7.37 2.19
C LYS A 46 13.63 6.91 0.77
N SER A 47 14.52 6.04 0.28
CA SER A 47 14.13 5.10 -0.76
C SER A 47 12.72 4.64 -0.43
N GLN A 48 11.75 4.93 -1.30
CA GLN A 48 10.35 4.63 -1.07
C GLN A 48 10.21 3.12 -0.95
N LYS A 49 10.27 2.62 0.29
CA LYS A 49 10.09 1.21 0.59
C LYS A 49 8.61 0.88 0.48
N VAL A 50 8.30 -0.26 -0.11
CA VAL A 50 6.94 -0.76 -0.28
C VAL A 50 6.47 -1.37 1.05
N ASP A 51 5.38 -0.85 1.60
CA ASP A 51 4.81 -1.39 2.84
C ASP A 51 3.89 -2.58 2.52
N ILE A 52 4.26 -3.78 2.96
CA ILE A 52 3.53 -5.02 2.63
C ILE A 52 2.10 -5.06 3.17
N ASN A 53 1.79 -4.22 4.17
CA ASN A 53 0.46 -4.14 4.78
C ASN A 53 -0.48 -3.18 4.04
N THR A 54 0.05 -2.17 3.35
CA THR A 54 -0.73 -1.09 2.74
C THR A 54 -0.52 -0.94 1.23
N ALA A 55 0.52 -1.57 0.67
CA ALA A 55 0.84 -1.53 -0.74
C ALA A 55 -0.31 -2.02 -1.63
N THR A 56 -0.40 -1.50 -2.84
CA THR A 56 -1.31 -2.01 -3.86
C THR A 56 -0.77 -3.28 -4.50
N LYS A 57 -1.61 -4.01 -5.23
CA LYS A 57 -1.19 -5.20 -5.98
C LYS A 57 -0.07 -4.88 -6.96
N ASP A 58 -0.20 -3.77 -7.70
CA ASP A 58 0.81 -3.32 -8.67
C ASP A 58 2.14 -2.94 -8.01
N GLN A 59 2.12 -2.34 -6.82
CA GLN A 59 3.35 -2.03 -6.08
C GLN A 59 4.08 -3.27 -5.59
N LEU A 60 3.33 -4.33 -5.25
CA LEU A 60 3.92 -5.61 -4.88
C LEU A 60 4.47 -6.33 -6.11
N ASP A 61 3.73 -6.32 -7.22
CA ASP A 61 4.12 -6.93 -8.51
C ASP A 61 5.37 -6.27 -9.13
N ALA A 62 5.60 -4.98 -8.83
CA ALA A 62 6.82 -4.28 -9.24
C ALA A 62 8.10 -4.77 -8.53
N LEU A 63 7.99 -5.61 -7.48
CA LEU A 63 9.15 -6.13 -6.76
C LEU A 63 9.76 -7.33 -7.50
N PRO A 64 11.11 -7.44 -7.57
CA PRO A 64 11.76 -8.53 -8.30
C PRO A 64 11.39 -9.89 -7.70
N GLY A 65 10.79 -10.76 -8.53
CA GLY A 65 10.36 -12.10 -8.14
C GLY A 65 9.00 -12.17 -7.44
N ILE A 66 8.33 -11.04 -7.21
CA ILE A 66 6.93 -10.99 -6.79
C ILE A 66 6.10 -10.72 -8.03
N GLY A 67 5.43 -11.74 -8.53
CA GLY A 67 4.42 -11.59 -9.58
C GLY A 67 3.01 -11.50 -8.99
N GLU A 68 2.03 -11.36 -9.87
CA GLU A 68 0.59 -11.30 -9.57
C GLU A 68 0.14 -12.35 -8.54
N ALA A 69 0.61 -13.59 -8.68
CA ALA A 69 0.28 -14.69 -7.78
C ALA A 69 0.81 -14.47 -6.34
N TYR A 70 2.02 -13.94 -6.18
CA TYR A 70 2.59 -13.64 -4.87
C TYR A 70 1.99 -12.35 -4.30
N ALA A 71 1.78 -11.33 -5.13
CA ALA A 71 1.13 -10.09 -4.73
C ALA A 71 -0.26 -10.37 -4.12
N GLN A 72 -1.06 -11.23 -4.77
CA GLN A 72 -2.37 -11.61 -4.27
C GLN A 72 -2.27 -12.33 -2.91
N LYS A 73 -1.37 -13.32 -2.78
CA LYS A 73 -1.14 -14.02 -1.50
C LYS A 73 -0.69 -13.07 -0.39
N ILE A 74 0.12 -12.05 -0.72
CA ILE A 74 0.55 -11.04 0.24
C ILE A 74 -0.69 -10.26 0.73
N ILE A 75 -1.56 -9.82 -0.16
CA ILE A 75 -2.79 -9.10 0.18
C ILE A 75 -3.72 -9.98 1.03
N ASP A 76 -3.98 -11.21 0.60
CA ASP A 76 -4.86 -12.17 1.29
C ASP A 76 -4.32 -12.52 2.70
N GLY A 77 -3.00 -12.48 2.88
CA GLY A 77 -2.37 -12.78 4.15
C GLY A 77 -2.29 -11.63 5.15
N ARG A 78 -2.74 -10.40 4.83
CA ARG A 78 -2.65 -9.27 5.77
C ARG A 78 -3.46 -9.52 7.06
N PRO A 79 -3.04 -8.97 8.22
CA PRO A 79 -1.88 -8.11 8.47
C PRO A 79 -0.59 -8.86 8.80
N TYR A 80 0.55 -8.25 8.50
CA TYR A 80 1.90 -8.71 8.87
C TYR A 80 2.50 -7.86 9.98
N ASN A 81 3.21 -8.50 10.91
CA ASN A 81 3.90 -7.80 12.00
C ASN A 81 5.31 -7.38 11.62
N ALA A 82 5.96 -8.18 10.77
CA ALA A 82 7.31 -7.95 10.31
C ALA A 82 7.46 -8.49 8.87
N LYS A 83 8.42 -7.93 8.13
CA LYS A 83 8.68 -8.32 6.73
C LYS A 83 9.05 -9.80 6.56
N ASN A 84 9.67 -10.41 7.57
CA ASN A 84 10.00 -11.84 7.57
C ASN A 84 8.77 -12.75 7.70
N ASP A 85 7.59 -12.23 8.06
CA ASP A 85 6.37 -13.02 8.12
C ASP A 85 5.98 -13.56 6.73
N LEU A 86 6.42 -12.90 5.65
CA LEU A 86 6.22 -13.39 4.28
C LEU A 86 6.83 -14.79 4.07
N VAL A 87 8.00 -15.05 4.65
CA VAL A 87 8.64 -16.37 4.57
C VAL A 87 8.07 -17.32 5.62
N ARG A 88 7.90 -16.85 6.87
CA ARG A 88 7.41 -17.69 7.97
C ARG A 88 6.03 -18.28 7.68
N ARG A 89 5.18 -17.52 6.98
CA ARG A 89 3.84 -17.94 6.57
C ARG A 89 3.81 -18.60 5.19
N LYS A 90 4.98 -18.86 4.60
CA LYS A 90 5.15 -19.50 3.29
C LYS A 90 4.42 -18.77 2.16
N ILE A 91 4.32 -17.43 2.26
CA ILE A 91 3.75 -16.58 1.21
C ILE A 91 4.74 -16.50 0.06
N VAL A 92 6.01 -16.24 0.37
CA VAL A 92 7.13 -16.21 -0.59
C VAL A 92 8.26 -17.12 -0.11
N PRO A 93 9.01 -17.76 -1.03
CA PRO A 93 10.19 -18.52 -0.65
C PRO A 93 11.34 -17.61 -0.20
N GLN A 94 12.27 -18.17 0.58
CA GLN A 94 13.42 -17.43 1.14
C GLN A 94 14.23 -16.71 0.05
N SER A 95 14.49 -17.38 -1.09
CA SER A 95 15.22 -16.81 -2.22
C SER A 95 14.58 -15.54 -2.79
N THR A 96 13.25 -15.51 -2.89
CA THR A 96 12.52 -14.33 -3.37
C THR A 96 12.56 -13.22 -2.32
N TYR A 97 12.36 -13.56 -1.05
CA TYR A 97 12.44 -12.60 0.05
C TYR A 97 13.80 -11.89 0.11
N ASP A 98 14.89 -12.62 -0.07
CA ASP A 98 16.24 -12.05 0.00
C ASP A 98 16.50 -10.96 -1.06
N GLY A 99 15.85 -11.02 -2.23
CA GLY A 99 15.93 -9.98 -3.26
C GLY A 99 15.09 -8.73 -2.98
N ILE A 100 14.05 -8.83 -2.14
CA ILE A 100 13.10 -7.74 -1.87
C ILE A 100 13.21 -7.15 -0.47
N LYS A 101 13.87 -7.84 0.48
CA LYS A 101 13.89 -7.49 1.92
C LYS A 101 14.37 -6.07 2.23
N ASP A 102 15.14 -5.47 1.34
CA ASP A 102 15.65 -4.10 1.47
C ASP A 102 14.71 -3.05 0.87
N GLN A 103 13.84 -3.46 -0.04
CA GLN A 103 12.82 -2.64 -0.70
C GLN A 103 11.49 -2.66 0.03
N ILE A 104 11.26 -3.64 0.92
CA ILE A 104 10.01 -3.77 1.67
C ILE A 104 10.14 -3.36 3.14
N ILE A 105 9.02 -2.92 3.70
CA ILE A 105 8.82 -2.72 5.13
C ILE A 105 7.50 -3.32 5.56
N ALA A 106 7.38 -3.57 6.86
CA ALA A 106 6.10 -3.91 7.49
C ALA A 106 5.96 -3.02 8.72
N HIS A 107 5.00 -2.12 8.71
CA HIS A 107 4.61 -1.43 9.93
C HIS A 107 3.70 -2.34 10.73
N ARG A 108 4.11 -2.69 11.95
CA ARG A 108 3.27 -3.45 12.87
C ARG A 108 1.92 -2.74 12.98
N ALA A 109 0.85 -3.41 12.58
CA ALA A 109 -0.48 -2.91 12.85
C ALA A 109 -0.62 -2.73 14.37
N ALA A 110 -0.99 -1.53 14.82
CA ALA A 110 -0.98 -1.12 16.22
C ALA A 110 -1.74 -2.09 17.17
N GLY A 111 -2.59 -2.98 16.65
CA GLY A 111 -3.29 -4.00 17.42
C GLY A 111 -2.46 -5.20 17.90
N SER A 112 -1.26 -5.46 17.37
CA SER A 112 -0.48 -6.64 17.78
C SER A 112 0.48 -6.38 18.95
N ALA A 113 0.55 -5.13 19.46
CA ALA A 113 1.41 -4.71 20.57
C ALA A 113 1.07 -5.28 21.95
N ALA A 114 -0.18 -5.70 22.17
CA ALA A 114 -0.66 -6.11 23.49
C ALA A 114 -0.28 -7.55 23.92
N ALA A 115 0.19 -8.43 23.01
CA ALA A 115 0.35 -9.86 23.32
C ALA A 115 1.74 -10.29 23.84
N LYS A 116 2.65 -9.35 24.17
CA LYS A 116 4.01 -9.68 24.68
C LYS A 116 4.37 -9.03 26.01
N ASN A 117 3.37 -8.80 26.88
CA ASN A 117 3.62 -8.43 28.28
C ASN A 117 2.92 -9.45 29.21
N GLY A 118 3.45 -10.67 29.26
CA GLY A 118 2.86 -11.78 30.03
C GLY A 118 3.84 -12.90 30.39
N SER A 119 5.14 -12.63 30.35
CA SER A 119 6.17 -13.56 30.85
C SER A 119 7.15 -12.82 31.75
N SER A 120 6.61 -12.06 32.71
CA SER A 120 7.33 -11.72 33.93
C SER A 120 7.34 -12.97 34.80
N LYS A 121 8.43 -13.73 34.63
CA LYS A 121 9.01 -14.71 35.53
C LYS A 121 8.48 -14.58 36.97
N SER A 122 7.64 -15.53 37.37
CA SER A 122 7.37 -15.85 38.76
C SER A 122 8.63 -16.50 39.32
N GLN A 123 9.40 -15.76 40.13
CA GLN A 123 10.23 -16.23 41.25
C GLN A 123 10.54 -15.03 42.15
#